data_AF-A0A385FXM9-F1
#
_entry.id   AF-A0A385FXM9-F1
#
_cell.length_a   1.000
_cell.length_b   1.000
_cell.length_c   1.000
_cell.angle_alpha   90.00
_cell.angle_beta   90.00
_cell.angle_gamma   90.00
#
_symmetry.space_group_name_H-M   'P 1'
#
loop_
_entity.id
_entity.type
_entity.pdbx_description
1 polymer ?
#
loop_
_entity_poly.entity_id
_entity_poly.type
_entity_poly.pdbx_seq_one_letter_code
_entity_poly.pdbx_strand_id
1 'polypeptide(L)'
;MGEVKVTDTREAGIAAGWVASVSSAGFTAPDGLSIPASALSYNPGDITAPGTAIYIPNDQDHLSGVAAPVVTASEITGPNYAAWNPTITLRIPAGTLAGEYSAIITHSVL
;
A
#
# COMPACT_ATOMS: atom_id res chain seq x y z
N MET A 1 -0.79 3.92 -12.21
CA MET A 1 -1.22 4.19 -10.83
C MET A 1 -0.89 5.62 -10.48
N GLY A 2 -1.54 6.20 -9.48
CA GLY A 2 -1.30 7.57 -9.03
C GLY A 2 -0.54 7.63 -7.71
N GLU A 3 -0.11 8.84 -7.36
CA GLU A 3 0.53 9.16 -6.08
C GLU A 3 -0.39 8.77 -4.91
N VAL A 4 0.18 8.12 -3.90
CA VAL A 4 -0.44 7.95 -2.59
C VAL A 4 0.13 9.02 -1.66
N LYS A 5 -0.75 9.75 -0.97
CA LYS A 5 -0.35 10.81 -0.04
C LYS A 5 -1.04 10.63 1.31
N VAL A 6 -0.24 10.56 2.37
CA VAL A 6 -0.71 10.65 3.75
C VAL A 6 -0.44 12.05 4.25
N THR A 7 -1.48 12.71 4.77
CA THR A 7 -1.36 14.00 5.46
C THR A 7 -1.87 13.81 6.88
N ASP A 8 -0.99 14.01 7.85
CA ASP A 8 -1.31 13.94 9.26
C ASP A 8 -1.25 15.34 9.84
N THR A 9 -2.40 15.83 10.29
CA THR A 9 -2.60 17.18 10.84
C THR A 9 -2.65 17.18 12.36
N ARG A 10 -2.29 16.07 13.02
CA ARG A 10 -2.24 15.99 14.48
C ARG A 10 -1.10 16.88 15.00
N GLU A 11 -1.36 17.56 16.12
CA GLU A 11 -0.40 18.47 16.73
C GLU A 11 0.79 17.75 17.37
N ALA A 12 1.87 18.51 17.59
CA ALA A 12 3.09 18.03 18.24
C ALA A 12 2.79 17.42 19.63
N GLY A 13 3.34 16.23 19.91
CA GLY A 13 3.11 15.51 21.17
C GLY A 13 1.87 14.60 21.18
N ILE A 14 1.03 14.64 20.14
CA ILE A 14 -0.05 13.66 19.90
C ILE A 14 0.35 12.71 18.76
N ALA A 15 0.98 13.24 17.71
CA ALA A 15 1.53 12.43 16.62
C ALA A 15 2.82 11.74 17.07
N ALA A 16 2.75 10.44 17.42
CA ALA A 16 3.94 9.62 17.71
C ALA A 16 4.48 8.89 16.46
N GLY A 17 3.67 8.81 15.41
CA GLY A 17 3.91 8.01 14.22
C GLY A 17 2.59 7.67 13.53
N TRP A 18 2.69 7.07 12.35
CA TRP A 18 1.56 6.43 11.68
C TRP A 18 2.05 5.27 10.82
N VAL A 19 1.17 4.33 10.54
CA VAL A 19 1.46 3.20 9.64
C VAL A 19 0.46 3.21 8.50
N ALA A 20 0.96 3.47 7.29
CA ALA A 20 0.19 3.22 6.07
C ALA A 20 0.31 1.74 5.71
N SER A 21 -0.82 1.11 5.41
CA SER A 21 -0.91 -0.30 5.06
C SER A 21 -1.65 -0.51 3.74
N VAL A 22 -1.44 -1.66 3.12
CA VAL A 22 -2.13 -2.09 1.90
C VAL A 22 -2.78 -3.47 2.09
N SER A 23 -3.92 -3.70 1.46
CA SER A 23 -4.54 -5.04 1.33
C SER A 23 -5.24 -5.22 -0.02
N SER A 24 -5.46 -6.48 -0.41
CA SER A 24 -6.31 -6.84 -1.55
C SER A 24 -6.85 -8.26 -1.38
N ALA A 25 -8.09 -8.50 -1.82
CA ALA A 25 -8.65 -9.85 -1.87
C ALA A 25 -8.16 -10.67 -3.09
N GLY A 26 -7.41 -10.05 -4.01
CA GLY A 26 -7.05 -10.64 -5.29
C GLY A 26 -8.00 -10.22 -6.41
N PHE A 27 -7.78 -10.79 -7.59
CA PHE A 27 -8.52 -10.47 -8.81
C PHE A 27 -9.60 -11.52 -9.06
N THR A 28 -10.80 -11.07 -9.45
CA THR A 28 -11.92 -11.95 -9.81
C THR A 28 -12.50 -11.56 -11.16
N ALA A 29 -13.08 -12.55 -11.84
CA ALA A 29 -13.83 -12.36 -13.08
C ALA A 29 -15.32 -12.74 -12.88
N PRO A 30 -16.25 -12.21 -13.70
CA PRO A 30 -17.70 -12.45 -13.55
C PRO A 30 -18.12 -13.93 -13.65
N ASP A 31 -17.33 -14.76 -14.34
CA ASP A 31 -17.55 -16.19 -14.54
C ASP A 31 -17.00 -17.06 -13.40
N GLY A 32 -16.50 -16.45 -12.33
CA GLY A 32 -15.97 -17.13 -11.14
C GLY A 32 -14.49 -17.48 -11.21
N LEU A 33 -13.78 -17.08 -12.28
CA LEU A 33 -12.32 -17.19 -12.31
C LEU A 33 -11.68 -16.23 -11.31
N SER A 34 -10.50 -16.61 -10.80
CA SER A 34 -9.77 -15.77 -9.84
C SER A 34 -8.26 -15.90 -9.99
N ILE A 35 -7.56 -14.84 -9.59
CA ILE A 35 -6.12 -14.81 -9.36
C ILE A 35 -5.92 -14.40 -7.90
N PRO A 36 -5.24 -15.22 -7.08
CA PRO A 36 -5.16 -14.98 -5.65
C PRO A 36 -4.41 -13.68 -5.32
N ALA A 37 -4.73 -13.06 -4.18
CA ALA A 37 -4.01 -11.88 -3.69
C ALA A 37 -2.49 -12.10 -3.57
N SER A 38 -2.06 -13.33 -3.30
CA SER A 38 -0.64 -13.69 -3.21
C SER A 38 0.11 -13.58 -4.53
N ALA A 39 -0.59 -13.41 -5.66
CA ALA A 39 0.00 -13.10 -6.96
C ALA A 39 0.34 -11.60 -7.12
N LEU A 40 -0.11 -10.76 -6.20
CA LEU A 40 0.19 -9.33 -6.18
C LEU A 40 1.36 -9.03 -5.26
N SER A 41 2.32 -8.25 -5.72
CA SER A 41 3.31 -7.60 -4.86
C SER A 41 3.14 -6.09 -4.89
N TYR A 42 3.61 -5.42 -3.84
CA TYR A 42 3.56 -3.98 -3.67
C TYR A 42 4.92 -3.46 -3.23
N ASN A 43 5.46 -2.51 -3.98
CA ASN A 43 6.66 -1.76 -3.62
C ASN A 43 6.28 -0.28 -3.50
N PRO A 44 6.44 0.36 -2.32
CA PRO A 44 6.11 1.78 -2.13
C PRO A 44 6.96 2.72 -3.00
N GLY A 45 8.18 2.29 -3.34
CA GLY A 45 9.20 3.14 -3.96
C GLY A 45 9.77 4.15 -2.98
N ASP A 46 10.34 5.22 -3.54
CA ASP A 46 10.89 6.31 -2.74
C ASP A 46 9.78 7.14 -2.09
N ILE A 47 9.97 7.46 -0.81
CA ILE A 47 9.05 8.31 -0.06
C ILE A 47 9.53 9.76 -0.14
N THR A 48 8.68 10.65 -0.65
CA THR A 48 8.91 12.09 -0.64
C THR A 48 8.19 12.72 0.55
N ALA A 49 8.96 13.29 1.47
CA ALA A 49 8.44 13.99 2.65
C ALA A 49 9.39 15.12 3.07
N PRO A 50 8.89 16.31 3.45
CA PRO A 50 9.71 17.36 4.01
C PRO A 50 9.93 17.15 5.52
N GLY A 51 10.93 17.85 6.05
CA GLY A 51 11.23 17.84 7.48
C GLY A 51 12.16 16.70 7.89
N THR A 52 12.20 16.43 9.20
CA THR A 52 13.16 15.50 9.82
C THR A 52 12.52 14.18 10.26
N ALA A 53 11.21 14.02 10.08
CA ALA A 53 10.53 12.76 10.39
C ALA A 53 11.08 11.63 9.51
N ILE A 54 11.10 10.42 10.06
CA ILE A 54 11.58 9.23 9.37
C ILE A 54 10.40 8.50 8.73
N TYR A 55 10.54 8.11 7.47
CA TYR A 55 9.56 7.32 6.74
C TYR A 55 10.25 6.10 6.13
N ILE A 56 9.90 4.93 6.63
CA ILE A 56 10.50 3.65 6.21
C ILE A 56 9.54 2.98 5.22
N PRO A 57 9.94 2.79 3.95
CA PRO A 57 9.18 1.99 3.01
C PRO A 57 9.33 0.50 3.35
N ASN A 58 8.24 -0.24 3.21
CA ASN A 58 8.21 -1.69 3.44
C ASN A 58 7.60 -2.40 2.23
N ASP A 59 8.42 -3.15 1.52
CA ASP A 59 7.99 -3.95 0.38
C ASP A 59 7.15 -5.15 0.83
N GLN A 60 6.12 -5.45 0.04
CA GLN A 60 5.29 -6.64 0.21
C GLN A 60 5.47 -7.54 -1.01
N ASP A 61 6.15 -8.68 -0.83
CA ASP A 61 6.33 -9.68 -1.88
C ASP A 61 5.02 -10.34 -2.30
N HIS A 62 4.04 -10.35 -1.40
CA HIS A 62 2.70 -10.86 -1.64
C HIS A 62 1.66 -10.06 -0.85
N LEU A 63 0.48 -9.84 -1.43
CA LEU A 63 -0.66 -9.26 -0.72
C LEU A 63 -1.60 -10.33 -0.17
N SER A 64 -2.45 -9.90 0.75
CA SER A 64 -3.56 -10.68 1.28
C SER A 64 -4.76 -9.80 1.58
N GLY A 65 -5.88 -10.41 1.98
CA GLY A 65 -7.05 -9.67 2.49
C GLY A 65 -6.81 -8.96 3.81
N VAL A 66 -5.65 -9.14 4.45
CA VAL A 66 -5.24 -8.47 5.68
C VAL A 66 -4.29 -7.33 5.36
N ALA A 67 -4.47 -6.19 6.03
CA ALA A 67 -3.63 -5.01 5.87
C ALA A 67 -2.18 -5.29 6.31
N ALA A 68 -1.23 -5.02 5.42
CA ALA A 68 0.20 -5.14 5.67
C ALA A 68 0.89 -3.77 5.57
N PRO A 69 1.83 -3.44 6.46
CA PRO A 69 2.47 -2.12 6.50
C PRO A 69 3.31 -1.88 5.23
N VAL A 70 3.17 -0.70 4.63
CA VAL A 70 3.91 -0.28 3.43
C VAL A 70 4.72 0.98 3.66
N VAL A 71 4.31 1.85 4.59
CA VAL A 71 5.13 2.98 5.04
C VAL A 71 4.93 3.14 6.54
N THR A 72 6.02 3.17 7.29
CA THR A 72 6.02 3.47 8.73
C THR A 72 6.65 4.82 8.96
N ALA A 73 5.89 5.75 9.54
CA ALA A 73 6.37 7.07 9.92
C ALA A 73 6.66 7.14 11.41
N SER A 74 7.82 7.71 11.76
CA SER A 74 8.27 7.91 13.15
C SER A 74 8.98 9.25 13.29
N GLU A 75 9.32 9.62 14.53
CA GLU A 75 9.99 10.90 14.85
C GLU A 75 9.22 12.13 14.36
N ILE A 76 7.88 12.03 14.35
CA ILE A 76 6.98 13.13 13.98
C ILE A 76 6.89 14.12 15.13
N THR A 77 7.10 15.40 14.85
CA THR A 77 7.06 16.48 15.86
C THR A 77 5.97 17.52 15.59
N GLY A 78 4.95 17.17 14.81
CA GLY A 78 3.85 18.04 14.42
C GLY A 78 3.25 17.64 13.07
N PRO A 79 2.42 18.51 12.45
CA PRO A 79 1.80 18.22 11.16
C PRO A 79 2.83 17.84 10.09
N ASN A 80 2.58 16.76 9.36
CA ASN A 80 3.48 16.23 8.34
C ASN A 80 2.72 15.59 7.17
N TYR A 81 3.47 15.32 6.10
CA TYR A 81 2.96 14.51 5.00
C TYR A 81 4.07 13.65 4.40
N ALA A 82 3.65 12.54 3.81
CA ALA A 82 4.50 11.71 2.96
C ALA A 82 3.73 11.35 1.69
N ALA A 83 4.43 11.35 0.56
CA ALA A 83 3.91 10.99 -0.73
C ALA A 83 4.82 9.97 -1.41
N TRP A 84 4.24 8.99 -2.11
CA TRP A 84 5.00 7.99 -2.86
C TRP A 84 4.21 7.48 -4.07
N ASN A 85 4.92 6.92 -5.05
CA ASN A 85 4.35 6.36 -6.27
C ASN A 85 4.61 4.85 -6.31
N PRO A 86 3.66 4.02 -5.85
CA PRO A 86 3.93 2.60 -5.70
C PRO A 86 3.93 1.86 -7.03
N THR A 87 4.72 0.79 -7.08
CA THR A 87 4.65 -0.23 -8.13
C THR A 87 3.88 -1.43 -7.61
N ILE A 88 2.84 -1.84 -8.34
CA ILE A 88 2.09 -3.06 -8.07
C ILE A 88 2.34 -4.04 -9.20
N THR A 89 2.85 -5.23 -8.86
CA THR A 89 3.11 -6.29 -9.83
C THR A 89 2.09 -7.39 -9.66
N LEU A 90 1.43 -7.78 -10.75
CA LEU A 90 0.56 -8.95 -10.81
C LEU A 90 1.27 -10.07 -11.58
N ARG A 91 1.63 -11.16 -10.90
CA ARG A 91 2.17 -12.36 -11.54
C ARG A 91 1.02 -13.30 -11.92
N ILE A 92 0.68 -13.36 -13.21
CA ILE A 92 -0.36 -14.26 -13.71
C ILE A 92 0.08 -15.73 -13.57
N PRO A 93 -0.63 -16.57 -12.80
CA PRO A 93 -0.33 -18.00 -12.70
C PRO A 93 -0.45 -18.73 -14.04
N ALA A 94 0.31 -19.81 -14.21
CA ALA A 94 0.18 -20.66 -15.38
C ALA A 94 -1.22 -21.31 -15.40
N GLY A 95 -1.87 -21.32 -16.56
CA GLY A 95 -3.22 -21.88 -16.72
C GLY A 95 -4.35 -20.91 -16.34
N THR A 96 -4.06 -19.66 -15.95
CA THR A 96 -5.09 -18.62 -15.87
C THR A 96 -5.78 -18.45 -17.22
N LEU A 97 -7.10 -18.59 -17.22
CA LEU A 97 -7.91 -18.45 -18.42
C LEU A 97 -8.07 -16.98 -18.80
N ALA A 98 -8.16 -16.72 -20.11
CA ALA A 98 -8.37 -15.38 -20.64
C ALA A 98 -9.74 -14.84 -20.19
N GLY A 99 -9.76 -13.59 -19.72
CA GLY A 99 -10.97 -12.93 -19.24
C GLY A 99 -10.66 -11.56 -18.68
N GLU A 100 -11.72 -10.83 -18.33
CA GLU A 100 -11.60 -9.54 -17.65
C GLU A 100 -11.63 -9.77 -16.14
N TYR A 101 -10.53 -9.41 -15.49
CA TYR A 101 -10.38 -9.51 -14.05
C TYR A 101 -10.37 -8.12 -13.41
N SER A 102 -10.98 -8.01 -12.23
CA SER A 102 -10.98 -6.78 -11.43
C SER A 102 -10.59 -7.07 -9.98
N ALA A 103 -9.97 -6.10 -9.33
CA ALA A 103 -9.60 -6.17 -7.92
C ALA A 103 -9.72 -4.78 -7.29
N ILE A 104 -9.90 -4.77 -5.97
CA ILE A 104 -9.74 -3.58 -5.15
C ILE A 104 -8.44 -3.72 -4.37
N ILE A 105 -7.66 -2.66 -4.38
CA ILE A 105 -6.47 -2.51 -3.56
C ILE A 105 -6.75 -1.36 -2.60
N THR A 106 -6.71 -1.66 -1.30
CA THR A 106 -7.10 -0.72 -0.26
C THR A 106 -5.87 -0.22 0.46
N HIS A 107 -5.69 1.09 0.49
CA HIS A 107 -4.75 1.76 1.39
C HIS A 107 -5.47 2.22 2.65
N SER A 108 -4.86 2.01 3.81
CA SER A 108 -5.35 2.48 5.11
C SER A 108 -4.22 3.10 5.92
N VAL A 109 -4.56 3.96 6.88
CA VAL A 109 -3.59 4.59 7.79
C VAL A 109 -4.11 4.46 9.22
N LEU A 110 -3.23 4.06 10.13
CA LEU A 110 -3.46 4.05 11.59
C LEU A 110 -2.53 5.06 12.28
#